data_AF-A0A8J6PTE5-F1
#
_entry.id   AF-A0A8J6PTE5-F1
#
_cell.length_a   1.000
_cell.length_b   1.000
_cell.length_c   1.000
_cell.angle_alpha   90.00
_cell.angle_beta   90.00
_cell.angle_gamma   90.00
#
_symmetry.space_group_name_H-M   'P 1'
#
loop_
_entity.id
_entity.type
_entity.pdbx_description
1 polymer ?
#
loop_
_entity_poly.entity_id
_entity_poly.type
_entity_poly.pdbx_seq_one_letter_code
_entity_poly.pdbx_strand_id
1 'polypeptide(L)'
;MQPMAVSVDIGGTNLRAARVGSDGAILARARASSSSDPQDVLERLMSLIAEVDHPDVAAIGIGVPGRVDFAAQTMVSGGYVDLSKVPLASTLATRFARSVTIDNDATMALLGEVACGAARGVKNVVMLTIGTGIGGAILDKGAVLRGRMSAGQLGHIVVDPNGLQCLCGRRGCVETMSSGTALRRHIKEAGWPDDTTARILLDKSVAGDVQARAVLEAWAGPLRQALDSLVAAFDPELIVLGGGLGREAAEALKLIPVSTGWYRCDVAGAELGDDAGVIGAGLAALDALRPGKRLVMVNGVPASGKSTVAKRLSAETGWPLFALDTVKNPFLAEIGTVDRPFNRVLGRASYKAIFALIEEAPANGTFIVDAWFGFQPKDMLEVLIAESGIAEVIEIWCHADPDAVAARYRRRAKRRLPGHPGAEYADELRELATRAEPMRIGPVLDVDTEWPLDMARVHAFVSGAAG
;
A
#
# COMPACT_ATOMS: atom_id res chain seq x y z
N MET A 1 15.15 -13.90 -17.64
CA MET A 1 15.41 -12.45 -17.73
C MET A 1 14.78 -11.78 -16.52
N GLN A 2 15.41 -10.74 -15.98
CA GLN A 2 14.78 -9.95 -14.92
C GLN A 2 13.59 -9.18 -15.51
N PRO A 3 12.44 -9.11 -14.82
CA PRO A 3 11.27 -8.43 -15.35
C PRO A 3 11.54 -6.92 -15.47
N MET A 4 11.04 -6.33 -16.55
CA MET A 4 11.13 -4.89 -16.83
C MET A 4 9.75 -4.26 -16.82
N ALA A 5 9.70 -2.96 -16.55
CA ALA A 5 8.48 -2.15 -16.68
C ALA A 5 8.72 -0.94 -17.57
N VAL A 6 7.66 -0.47 -18.21
CA VAL A 6 7.63 0.90 -18.73
C VAL A 6 7.10 1.81 -17.63
N SER A 7 7.82 2.87 -17.31
CA SER A 7 7.44 3.87 -16.33
C SER A 7 7.10 5.18 -17.02
N VAL A 8 6.09 5.87 -16.53
CA VAL A 8 5.67 7.19 -17.01
C VAL A 8 5.60 8.15 -15.82
N ASP A 9 6.10 9.36 -16.03
CA ASP A 9 5.95 10.49 -15.09
C ASP A 9 5.27 11.65 -15.82
N ILE A 10 4.11 12.06 -15.31
CA ILE A 10 3.27 13.12 -15.89
C ILE A 10 3.48 14.40 -15.10
N GLY A 11 4.35 15.27 -15.61
CA GLY A 11 4.53 16.62 -15.10
C GLY A 11 3.61 17.64 -15.76
N GLY A 12 3.48 18.81 -15.12
CA GLY A 12 2.72 19.93 -15.68
C GLY A 12 3.28 20.49 -17.01
N THR A 13 4.59 20.34 -17.24
CA THR A 13 5.28 20.85 -18.44
C THR A 13 5.85 19.74 -19.32
N ASN A 14 6.23 18.60 -18.75
CA ASN A 14 6.89 17.52 -19.45
C ASN A 14 6.23 16.18 -19.14
N LEU A 15 6.12 15.34 -20.16
CA LEU A 15 5.81 13.92 -20.04
C LEU A 15 7.11 13.15 -20.22
N ARG A 16 7.39 12.21 -19.33
CA ARG A 16 8.59 11.37 -19.38
C ARG A 16 8.17 9.91 -19.39
N ALA A 17 8.79 9.12 -20.25
CA ALA A 17 8.68 7.67 -20.22
C ALA A 17 10.07 7.04 -20.16
N ALA A 18 10.18 5.90 -19.49
CA ALA A 18 11.41 5.14 -19.43
C ALA A 18 11.10 3.63 -19.38
N ARG A 19 12.05 2.82 -19.85
CA ARG A 19 12.06 1.38 -19.57
C ARG A 19 12.98 1.12 -18.41
N VAL A 20 12.47 0.52 -17.34
CA VAL A 20 13.15 0.35 -16.05
C VAL A 20 13.29 -1.14 -15.73
N GLY A 21 14.48 -1.55 -15.31
CA GLY A 21 14.76 -2.90 -14.81
C GLY A 21 14.30 -3.08 -13.36
N SER A 22 14.22 -4.34 -12.88
CA SER A 22 13.84 -4.64 -11.49
C SER A 22 14.81 -4.14 -10.43
N ASP A 23 16.02 -3.72 -10.82
CA ASP A 23 17.04 -3.10 -9.99
C ASP A 23 16.97 -1.55 -9.99
N GLY A 24 16.00 -0.98 -10.72
CA GLY A 24 15.86 0.47 -10.91
C GLY A 24 16.71 1.05 -12.04
N ALA A 25 17.45 0.23 -12.80
CA ALA A 25 18.24 0.71 -13.92
C ALA A 25 17.34 1.23 -15.06
N ILE A 26 17.63 2.43 -15.57
CA ILE A 26 16.93 3.02 -16.71
C ILE A 26 17.62 2.59 -18.02
N LEU A 27 16.89 1.82 -18.83
CA LEU A 27 17.39 1.15 -20.04
C LEU A 27 17.04 1.89 -21.33
N ALA A 28 15.97 2.68 -21.32
CA ALA A 28 15.55 3.54 -22.42
C ALA A 28 14.76 4.72 -21.88
N ARG A 29 14.73 5.84 -22.61
CA ARG A 29 14.01 7.07 -22.24
C ARG A 29 13.36 7.70 -23.45
N ALA A 30 12.19 8.27 -23.23
CA ALA A 30 11.49 9.14 -24.16
C ALA A 30 10.88 10.32 -23.40
N ARG A 31 10.70 11.46 -24.08
CA ARG A 31 10.09 12.66 -23.50
C ARG A 31 9.26 13.43 -24.51
N ALA A 32 8.19 14.04 -24.04
CA ALA A 32 7.39 14.98 -24.82
C ALA A 32 7.00 16.19 -23.95
N SER A 33 6.64 17.29 -24.58
CA SER A 33 5.97 18.38 -23.88
C SER A 33 4.59 17.91 -23.39
N SER A 34 4.15 18.43 -22.25
CA SER A 34 2.80 18.21 -21.74
C SER A 34 1.77 19.10 -22.47
N SER A 35 0.49 18.88 -22.18
CA SER A 35 -0.64 19.62 -22.74
C SER A 35 -1.73 19.76 -21.68
N SER A 36 -2.57 20.79 -21.81
CA SER A 36 -3.76 20.94 -20.97
C SER A 36 -4.96 20.13 -21.49
N ASP A 37 -4.89 19.63 -22.73
CA ASP A 37 -5.94 18.77 -23.30
C ASP A 37 -5.70 17.30 -22.89
N PRO A 38 -6.63 16.68 -22.13
CA PRO A 38 -6.51 15.30 -21.69
C PRO A 38 -6.32 14.28 -22.83
N GLN A 39 -6.91 14.51 -24.01
CA GLN A 39 -6.79 13.58 -25.14
C GLN A 39 -5.42 13.66 -25.79
N ASP A 40 -4.91 14.88 -26.00
CA ASP A 40 -3.55 15.11 -26.50
C ASP A 40 -2.50 14.53 -25.53
N VAL A 41 -2.70 14.67 -24.21
CA VAL A 41 -1.85 14.00 -23.22
C VAL A 41 -1.90 12.48 -23.39
N LEU A 42 -3.09 11.87 -23.49
CA LEU A 42 -3.23 10.42 -23.67
C LEU A 42 -2.55 9.92 -24.96
N GLU A 43 -2.70 10.62 -26.08
CA GLU A 43 -2.04 10.27 -27.35
C GLU A 43 -0.52 10.33 -27.24
N ARG A 44 0.01 11.40 -26.62
CA ARG A 44 1.44 11.54 -26.37
C ARG A 44 1.97 10.43 -25.45
N LEU A 45 1.22 10.07 -24.41
CA LEU A 45 1.58 8.96 -23.53
C LEU A 45 1.65 7.63 -24.30
N MET A 46 0.67 7.33 -25.16
CA MET A 46 0.71 6.12 -25.97
C MET A 46 1.93 6.11 -26.90
N SER A 47 2.28 7.24 -27.50
CA SER A 47 3.48 7.36 -28.34
C SER A 47 4.76 7.11 -27.54
N LEU A 48 4.90 7.77 -26.39
CA LEU A 48 6.07 7.63 -25.51
C LEU A 48 6.24 6.21 -24.98
N ILE A 49 5.14 5.57 -24.54
CA ILE A 49 5.16 4.19 -24.05
C ILE A 49 5.60 3.26 -25.17
N ALA A 50 5.06 3.42 -26.39
CA ALA A 50 5.44 2.60 -27.53
C ALA A 50 6.93 2.74 -27.91
N GLU A 51 7.51 3.93 -27.76
CA GLU A 51 8.93 4.19 -28.05
C GLU A 51 9.88 3.44 -27.11
N VAL A 52 9.53 3.35 -25.83
CA VAL A 52 10.36 2.66 -24.82
C VAL A 52 9.95 1.21 -24.59
N ASP A 53 8.95 0.72 -25.32
CA ASP A 53 8.42 -0.62 -25.12
C ASP A 53 9.41 -1.74 -25.51
N HIS A 54 9.23 -2.94 -24.96
CA HIS A 54 10.01 -4.14 -25.29
C HIS A 54 9.20 -5.42 -25.02
N PRO A 55 9.45 -6.53 -25.74
CA PRO A 55 8.79 -7.82 -25.46
C PRO A 55 8.91 -8.34 -24.02
N ASP A 56 10.01 -7.99 -23.35
CA ASP A 56 10.30 -8.40 -21.97
C ASP A 56 9.71 -7.43 -20.90
N VAL A 57 8.99 -6.39 -21.32
CA VAL A 57 8.25 -5.51 -20.40
C VAL A 57 7.01 -6.26 -19.92
N ALA A 58 6.89 -6.40 -18.60
CA ALA A 58 5.79 -7.11 -17.95
C ALA A 58 4.64 -6.18 -17.51
N ALA A 59 4.94 -4.92 -17.17
CA ALA A 59 3.95 -3.97 -16.64
C ALA A 59 4.25 -2.52 -17.04
N ILE A 60 3.26 -1.66 -16.84
CA ILE A 60 3.37 -0.20 -17.00
C ILE A 60 3.08 0.49 -15.66
N GLY A 61 3.94 1.40 -15.23
CA GLY A 61 3.73 2.23 -14.05
C GLY A 61 3.62 3.70 -14.41
N ILE A 62 2.73 4.43 -13.75
CA ILE A 62 2.44 5.83 -14.08
C ILE A 62 2.33 6.67 -12.80
N GLY A 63 3.20 7.67 -12.68
CA GLY A 63 3.05 8.77 -11.72
C GLY A 63 2.18 9.87 -12.32
N VAL A 64 1.09 10.21 -11.63
CA VAL A 64 0.16 11.29 -12.05
C VAL A 64 0.12 12.43 -11.02
N PRO A 65 -0.07 13.68 -11.45
CA PRO A 65 -0.16 14.80 -10.53
C PRO A 65 -1.54 14.85 -9.88
N GLY A 66 -1.64 14.93 -8.56
CA GLY A 66 -2.90 15.04 -7.85
C GLY A 66 -3.36 13.74 -7.18
N ARG A 67 -4.68 13.56 -7.04
CA ARG A 67 -5.26 12.51 -6.19
C ARG A 67 -5.64 11.28 -7.00
N VAL A 68 -5.25 10.11 -6.52
CA VAL A 68 -5.50 8.81 -7.14
C VAL A 68 -6.34 7.94 -6.21
N ASP A 69 -7.26 7.17 -6.78
CA ASP A 69 -7.83 5.99 -6.13
C ASP A 69 -7.02 4.79 -6.59
N PHE A 70 -6.07 4.37 -5.74
CA PHE A 70 -5.14 3.29 -6.06
C PHE A 70 -5.86 1.93 -6.16
N ALA A 71 -6.96 1.71 -5.43
CA ALA A 71 -7.70 0.46 -5.53
C ALA A 71 -8.43 0.37 -6.88
N ALA A 72 -9.02 1.48 -7.33
CA ALA A 72 -9.70 1.56 -8.62
C ALA A 72 -8.75 1.78 -9.81
N GLN A 73 -7.47 2.11 -9.56
CA GLN A 73 -6.49 2.50 -10.58
C GLN A 73 -6.97 3.67 -11.45
N THR A 74 -7.62 4.66 -10.81
CA THR A 74 -8.20 5.84 -11.45
C THR A 74 -7.76 7.12 -10.78
N MET A 75 -7.76 8.21 -11.55
CA MET A 75 -7.49 9.53 -11.03
C MET A 75 -8.78 10.15 -10.48
N VAL A 76 -8.72 10.69 -9.26
CA VAL A 76 -9.86 11.36 -8.61
C VAL A 76 -9.91 12.83 -9.01
N SER A 77 -8.75 13.49 -9.05
CA SER A 77 -8.63 14.89 -9.47
C SER A 77 -7.19 15.22 -9.80
N GLY A 78 -6.94 15.92 -10.91
CA GLY A 78 -5.62 16.46 -11.25
C GLY A 78 -5.41 17.94 -10.93
N GLY A 79 -4.18 18.38 -11.16
CA GLY A 79 -3.79 19.79 -11.13
C GLY A 79 -3.90 20.42 -12.51
N TYR A 80 -2.77 20.91 -13.04
CA TYR A 80 -2.70 21.47 -14.39
C TYR A 80 -3.04 20.45 -15.49
N VAL A 81 -2.70 19.18 -15.27
CA VAL A 81 -3.10 18.05 -16.10
C VAL A 81 -4.12 17.24 -15.31
N ASP A 82 -5.38 17.22 -15.77
CA ASP A 82 -6.47 16.47 -15.14
C ASP A 82 -6.98 15.37 -16.07
N LEU A 83 -6.59 14.13 -15.74
CA LEU A 83 -7.00 12.91 -16.43
C LEU A 83 -8.11 12.16 -15.66
N SER A 84 -8.77 12.79 -14.68
CA SER A 84 -9.82 12.15 -13.85
C SER A 84 -11.03 11.64 -14.65
N LYS A 85 -11.29 12.23 -15.82
CA LYS A 85 -12.37 11.81 -16.72
C LYS A 85 -11.91 10.82 -17.79
N VAL A 86 -10.63 10.46 -17.80
CA VAL A 86 -10.04 9.53 -18.76
C VAL A 86 -9.83 8.19 -18.06
N PRO A 87 -10.30 7.06 -18.63
CA PRO A 87 -10.05 5.72 -18.08
C PRO A 87 -8.60 5.27 -18.36
N LEU A 88 -7.62 6.05 -17.88
CA LEU A 88 -6.21 5.97 -18.27
C LEU A 88 -5.62 4.56 -18.14
N ALA A 89 -5.80 3.91 -16.98
CA ALA A 89 -5.27 2.58 -16.72
C ALA A 89 -5.83 1.54 -17.69
N SER A 90 -7.17 1.47 -17.83
CA SER A 90 -7.80 0.45 -18.66
C SER A 90 -7.59 0.69 -20.16
N THR A 91 -7.53 1.94 -20.60
CA THR A 91 -7.17 2.30 -21.98
C THR A 91 -5.75 1.84 -22.31
N LEU A 92 -4.77 2.15 -21.46
CA LEU A 92 -3.38 1.74 -21.69
C LEU A 92 -3.20 0.22 -21.54
N ALA A 93 -3.88 -0.40 -20.58
CA ALA A 93 -3.85 -1.85 -20.39
C ALA A 93 -4.37 -2.58 -21.64
N THR A 94 -5.48 -2.11 -22.22
CA THR A 94 -6.03 -2.67 -23.46
C THR A 94 -5.09 -2.44 -24.64
N ARG A 95 -4.53 -1.22 -24.75
CA ARG A 95 -3.66 -0.84 -25.88
C ARG A 95 -2.35 -1.61 -25.93
N PHE A 96 -1.77 -1.93 -24.76
CA PHE A 96 -0.46 -2.57 -24.65
C PHE A 96 -0.51 -4.03 -24.18
N ALA A 97 -1.68 -4.54 -23.82
CA ALA A 97 -1.88 -5.88 -23.25
C ALA A 97 -0.98 -6.14 -22.01
N ARG A 98 -0.90 -5.15 -21.11
CA ARG A 98 -0.09 -5.20 -19.88
C ARG A 98 -0.88 -4.69 -18.68
N SER A 99 -0.49 -5.11 -17.48
CA SER A 99 -0.98 -4.48 -16.26
C SER A 99 -0.51 -3.02 -16.20
N VAL A 100 -1.37 -2.15 -15.67
CA VAL A 100 -1.07 -0.73 -15.49
C VAL A 100 -1.29 -0.37 -14.03
N THR A 101 -0.27 0.20 -13.41
CA THR A 101 -0.31 0.74 -12.06
C THR A 101 -0.19 2.26 -12.10
N ILE A 102 -1.14 2.96 -11.47
CA ILE A 102 -1.20 4.41 -11.37
C ILE A 102 -1.17 4.81 -9.91
N ASP A 103 -0.35 5.80 -9.58
CA ASP A 103 -0.33 6.45 -8.28
C ASP A 103 0.11 7.91 -8.41
N ASN A 104 0.04 8.66 -7.32
CA ASN A 104 0.53 10.01 -7.25
C ASN A 104 2.05 10.08 -7.54
N ASP A 105 2.47 11.13 -8.26
CA ASP A 105 3.85 11.43 -8.60
C ASP A 105 4.81 11.47 -7.40
N ALA A 106 4.42 12.09 -6.28
CA ALA A 106 5.24 12.09 -5.07
C ALA A 106 5.32 10.70 -4.42
N THR A 107 4.25 9.89 -4.50
CA THR A 107 4.30 8.48 -4.08
C THR A 107 5.30 7.68 -4.91
N MET A 108 5.26 7.85 -6.24
CA MET A 108 6.22 7.18 -7.12
C MET A 108 7.65 7.64 -6.83
N ALA A 109 7.87 8.94 -6.62
CA ALA A 109 9.19 9.45 -6.25
C ALA A 109 9.69 8.85 -4.93
N LEU A 110 8.83 8.72 -3.92
CA LEU A 110 9.18 8.10 -2.63
C LEU A 110 9.58 6.63 -2.82
N LEU A 111 8.81 5.86 -3.60
CA LEU A 111 9.14 4.47 -3.90
C LEU A 111 10.50 4.34 -4.61
N GLY A 112 10.83 5.28 -5.50
CA GLY A 112 12.15 5.35 -6.12
C GLY A 112 13.25 5.56 -5.07
N GLU A 113 13.10 6.56 -4.20
CA GLU A 113 14.09 6.88 -3.16
C GLU A 113 14.27 5.75 -2.13
N VAL A 114 13.21 5.02 -1.80
CA VAL A 114 13.25 3.86 -0.90
C VAL A 114 13.99 2.69 -1.54
N ALA A 115 13.82 2.48 -2.85
CA ALA A 115 14.45 1.38 -3.55
C ALA A 115 15.93 1.66 -3.88
N CYS A 116 16.22 2.86 -4.38
CA CYS A 116 17.49 3.15 -5.05
C CYS A 116 18.20 4.42 -4.53
N GLY A 117 17.57 5.22 -3.68
CA GLY A 117 18.04 6.56 -3.29
C GLY A 117 18.26 6.76 -1.80
N ALA A 118 17.87 7.95 -1.33
CA ALA A 118 18.16 8.50 -0.01
C ALA A 118 17.48 7.73 1.14
N ALA A 119 16.42 6.98 0.85
CA ALA A 119 15.60 6.29 1.84
C ALA A 119 15.84 4.77 1.86
N ARG A 120 16.93 4.28 1.26
CA ARG A 120 17.25 2.84 1.24
C ARG A 120 17.41 2.28 2.64
N GLY A 121 16.66 1.20 2.91
CA GLY A 121 16.67 0.49 4.19
C GLY A 121 15.81 1.14 5.29
N VAL A 122 15.16 2.28 5.00
CA VAL A 122 14.28 2.98 5.95
C VAL A 122 12.83 2.54 5.73
N LYS A 123 12.07 2.31 6.81
CA LYS A 123 10.70 1.80 6.73
C LYS A 123 9.65 2.86 7.03
N ASN A 124 10.00 3.92 7.75
CA ASN A 124 9.12 5.02 8.09
C ASN A 124 9.68 6.32 7.52
N VAL A 125 9.13 6.76 6.39
CA VAL A 125 9.69 7.87 5.60
C VAL A 125 8.57 8.84 5.23
N VAL A 126 8.81 10.12 5.41
CA VAL A 126 7.93 11.18 4.88
C VAL A 126 8.67 11.89 3.77
N MET A 127 8.08 11.96 2.58
CA MET A 127 8.63 12.71 1.45
C MET A 127 7.79 13.93 1.14
N LEU A 128 8.45 15.06 0.88
CA LEU A 128 7.84 16.22 0.23
C LEU A 128 8.56 16.49 -1.09
N THR A 129 7.81 16.63 -2.18
CA THR A 129 8.35 17.06 -3.47
C THR A 129 8.17 18.57 -3.61
N ILE A 130 9.26 19.30 -3.82
CA ILE A 130 9.25 20.76 -3.92
C ILE A 130 9.59 21.15 -5.36
N GLY A 131 8.58 21.62 -6.08
CA GLY A 131 8.66 22.08 -7.46
C GLY A 131 7.81 23.33 -7.64
N THR A 132 6.99 23.38 -8.70
CA THR A 132 6.00 24.47 -8.86
C THR A 132 5.06 24.56 -7.65
N GLY A 133 4.62 23.41 -7.13
CA GLY A 133 3.86 23.25 -5.89
C GLY A 133 4.62 22.39 -4.86
N ILE A 134 3.88 21.88 -3.88
CA ILE A 134 4.40 20.89 -2.92
C ILE A 134 3.53 19.64 -2.94
N GLY A 135 4.11 18.52 -3.36
CA GLY A 135 3.52 17.19 -3.21
C GLY A 135 4.02 16.48 -1.95
N GLY A 136 3.45 15.31 -1.66
CA GLY A 136 3.97 14.51 -0.57
C GLY A 136 3.52 13.06 -0.61
N ALA A 137 4.26 12.24 0.13
CA ALA A 137 3.97 10.82 0.29
C ALA A 137 4.53 10.32 1.62
N ILE A 138 3.97 9.23 2.13
CA ILE A 138 4.34 8.66 3.42
C ILE A 138 4.52 7.16 3.23
N LEU A 139 5.64 6.63 3.70
CA LEU A 139 5.89 5.21 3.92
C LEU A 139 5.78 4.95 5.42
N ASP A 140 4.88 4.07 5.83
CA ASP A 140 4.71 3.61 7.20
C ASP A 140 4.94 2.11 7.24
N LYS A 141 5.89 1.65 8.08
CA LYS A 141 6.28 0.23 8.20
C LYS A 141 6.59 -0.46 6.87
N GLY A 142 7.17 0.27 5.92
CA GLY A 142 7.54 -0.25 4.59
C GLY A 142 6.38 -0.30 3.60
N ALA A 143 5.19 0.21 3.95
CA ALA A 143 4.05 0.31 3.06
C ALA A 143 3.65 1.77 2.82
N VAL A 144 3.21 2.10 1.60
CA VAL A 144 2.71 3.44 1.29
C VAL A 144 1.39 3.68 2.03
N LEU A 145 1.35 4.74 2.84
CA LEU A 145 0.13 5.17 3.51
C LEU A 145 -0.76 5.93 2.53
N ARG A 146 -1.80 5.26 2.03
CA ARG A 146 -2.84 5.87 1.16
C ARG A 146 -4.08 6.33 1.94
N GLY A 147 -4.20 5.92 3.21
CA GLY A 147 -5.38 6.19 4.04
C GLY A 147 -6.66 5.65 3.39
N ARG A 148 -7.79 6.35 3.55
CA ARG A 148 -9.05 5.96 2.88
C ARG A 148 -8.91 5.91 1.35
N MET A 149 -8.04 6.74 0.76
CA MET A 149 -7.94 6.86 -0.70
C MET A 149 -6.67 7.62 -1.14
N SER A 150 -6.44 8.82 -0.61
CA SER A 150 -5.42 9.77 -1.09
C SER A 150 -4.75 10.54 0.05
N ALA A 151 -4.21 9.82 1.04
CA ALA A 151 -3.29 10.42 2.02
C ALA A 151 -2.01 10.96 1.34
N GLY A 152 -1.21 11.74 2.06
CA GLY A 152 0.02 12.35 1.51
C GLY A 152 -0.17 13.73 0.85
N GLN A 153 -1.32 14.39 1.02
CA GLN A 153 -1.53 15.77 0.51
C GLN A 153 -0.79 16.83 1.38
N LEU A 154 0.52 16.65 1.57
CA LEU A 154 1.34 17.33 2.58
C LEU A 154 1.58 18.82 2.26
N GLY A 155 1.52 19.21 0.98
CA GLY A 155 1.59 20.61 0.57
C GLY A 155 0.44 21.48 1.10
N HIS A 156 -0.64 20.85 1.57
CA HIS A 156 -1.84 21.55 2.06
C HIS A 156 -1.93 21.64 3.58
N ILE A 157 -0.87 21.27 4.31
CA ILE A 157 -0.73 21.55 5.75
C ILE A 157 -0.76 23.07 5.95
N VAL A 158 -1.63 23.55 6.85
CA VAL A 158 -1.78 24.97 7.13
C VAL A 158 -0.71 25.39 8.13
N VAL A 159 0.14 26.33 7.71
CA VAL A 159 1.23 26.92 8.51
C VAL A 159 0.98 28.39 8.84
N ASP A 160 0.07 29.05 8.13
CA ASP A 160 -0.40 30.40 8.47
C ASP A 160 -1.89 30.56 8.17
N PRO A 161 -2.79 30.44 9.17
CA PRO A 161 -4.24 30.56 8.96
C PRO A 161 -4.70 31.86 8.28
N ASN A 162 -3.89 32.94 8.37
CA ASN A 162 -4.18 34.23 7.75
C ASN A 162 -3.45 34.41 6.40
N GLY A 163 -2.77 33.37 5.92
CA GLY A 163 -1.94 33.42 4.73
C GLY A 163 -2.72 33.44 3.42
N LEU A 164 -1.97 33.25 2.33
CA LEU A 164 -2.50 33.30 0.97
C LEU A 164 -3.51 32.18 0.69
N GLN A 165 -4.44 32.47 -0.22
CA GLN A 165 -5.40 31.48 -0.69
C GLN A 165 -4.68 30.41 -1.52
N CYS A 166 -4.92 29.15 -1.18
CA CYS A 166 -4.42 27.98 -1.89
C CYS A 166 -5.47 27.47 -2.88
N LEU A 167 -5.02 26.84 -3.96
CA LEU A 167 -5.89 26.21 -4.95
C LEU A 167 -6.75 25.09 -4.38
N CYS A 168 -6.35 24.49 -3.24
CA CYS A 168 -7.17 23.52 -2.52
C CYS A 168 -8.41 24.12 -1.83
N GLY A 169 -8.57 25.44 -1.84
CA GLY A 169 -9.68 26.17 -1.24
C GLY A 169 -9.43 26.69 0.18
N ARG A 170 -8.33 26.27 0.83
CA ARG A 170 -7.91 26.77 2.15
C ARG A 170 -7.01 28.00 2.05
N ARG A 171 -6.66 28.59 3.19
CA ARG A 171 -5.63 29.62 3.32
C ARG A 171 -4.43 29.08 4.08
N GLY A 172 -3.25 29.58 3.75
CA GLY A 172 -2.08 29.32 4.59
C GLY A 172 -1.36 28.00 4.40
N CYS A 173 -1.63 27.29 3.32
CA CYS A 173 -0.97 26.02 3.04
C CYS A 173 0.54 26.23 2.87
N VAL A 174 1.38 25.30 3.34
CA VAL A 174 2.84 25.36 3.18
C VAL A 174 3.25 25.53 1.71
N GLU A 175 2.49 24.96 0.76
CA GLU A 175 2.70 25.17 -0.68
C GLU A 175 2.71 26.67 -1.08
N THR A 176 1.85 27.50 -0.49
CA THR A 176 1.76 28.91 -0.88
C THR A 176 2.94 29.73 -0.39
N MET A 177 3.75 29.19 0.52
CA MET A 177 4.86 29.87 1.19
C MET A 177 6.23 29.24 0.90
N SER A 178 6.28 27.95 0.59
CA SER A 178 7.51 27.16 0.48
C SER A 178 7.66 26.38 -0.84
N SER A 179 6.72 26.50 -1.79
CA SER A 179 6.92 25.98 -3.15
C SER A 179 7.94 26.80 -3.94
N GLY A 180 8.34 26.34 -5.12
CA GLY A 180 9.11 27.13 -6.07
C GLY A 180 8.36 28.36 -6.59
N THR A 181 7.03 28.30 -6.69
CA THR A 181 6.20 29.48 -6.99
C THR A 181 6.30 30.51 -5.85
N ALA A 182 6.28 30.04 -4.60
CA ALA A 182 6.46 30.91 -3.44
C ALA A 182 7.88 31.50 -3.36
N LEU A 183 8.92 30.72 -3.65
CA LEU A 183 10.29 31.22 -3.70
C LEU A 183 10.45 32.37 -4.70
N ARG A 184 9.92 32.22 -5.92
CA ARG A 184 9.95 33.28 -6.93
C ARG A 184 9.25 34.55 -6.45
N ARG A 185 8.15 34.41 -5.72
CA ARG A 185 7.46 35.55 -5.10
C ARG A 185 8.34 36.23 -4.06
N HIS A 186 8.95 35.48 -3.13
CA HIS A 186 9.85 36.03 -2.10
C HIS A 186 11.05 36.76 -2.71
N ILE A 187 11.64 36.19 -3.78
CA ILE A 187 12.74 36.82 -4.54
C ILE A 187 12.32 38.18 -5.10
N LYS A 188 11.15 38.23 -5.75
CA LYS A 188 10.60 39.45 -6.35
C LYS A 188 10.25 40.50 -5.29
N GLU A 189 9.60 40.09 -4.19
CA GLU A 189 9.23 40.98 -3.08
C GLU A 189 10.47 41.57 -2.40
N ALA A 190 11.56 40.82 -2.34
CA ALA A 190 12.84 41.30 -1.86
C ALA A 190 13.63 42.13 -2.89
N GLY A 191 13.14 42.33 -4.13
CA GLY A 191 13.80 43.16 -5.14
C GLY A 191 15.03 42.53 -5.82
N TRP A 192 15.16 41.21 -5.75
CA TRP A 192 16.20 40.48 -6.49
C TRP A 192 15.81 40.31 -7.97
N PRO A 193 16.78 40.13 -8.89
CA PRO A 193 16.52 39.79 -10.29
C PRO A 193 15.66 38.51 -10.43
N ASP A 194 14.77 38.48 -11.43
CA ASP A 194 13.83 37.37 -11.66
C ASP A 194 14.52 36.03 -11.98
N ASP A 195 15.76 36.06 -12.46
CA ASP A 195 16.60 34.88 -12.75
C ASP A 195 17.39 34.38 -11.53
N THR A 196 17.23 35.02 -10.36
CA THR A 196 17.82 34.56 -9.10
C THR A 196 17.27 33.19 -8.73
N THR A 197 18.15 32.26 -8.37
CA THR A 197 17.81 30.89 -7.97
C THR A 197 18.01 30.67 -6.48
N ALA A 198 17.43 29.59 -5.94
CA ALA A 198 17.70 29.15 -4.57
C ALA A 198 19.20 28.97 -4.30
N ARG A 199 19.94 28.43 -5.27
CA ARG A 199 21.39 28.24 -5.17
C ARG A 199 22.15 29.55 -5.04
N ILE A 200 21.81 30.56 -5.83
CA ILE A 200 22.41 31.90 -5.73
C ILE A 200 22.17 32.51 -4.35
N LEU A 201 20.94 32.38 -3.83
CA LEU A 201 20.61 32.87 -2.49
C LEU A 201 21.39 32.14 -1.39
N LEU A 202 21.53 30.81 -1.49
CA LEU A 202 22.31 30.00 -0.56
C LEU A 202 23.78 30.44 -0.53
N ASP A 203 24.41 30.55 -1.70
CA ASP A 203 25.81 30.96 -1.83
C ASP A 203 26.04 32.37 -1.24
N LYS A 204 25.12 33.30 -1.50
CA LYS A 204 25.15 34.65 -0.92
C LYS A 204 24.93 34.66 0.58
N SER A 205 24.01 33.84 1.08
CA SER A 205 23.75 33.71 2.52
C SER A 205 25.00 33.19 3.27
N VAL A 206 25.70 32.21 2.70
CA VAL A 206 26.99 31.73 3.22
C VAL A 206 28.04 32.84 3.22
N ALA A 207 28.04 33.70 2.21
CA ALA A 207 28.91 34.88 2.14
C ALA A 207 28.50 36.03 3.09
N GLY A 208 27.45 35.86 3.91
CA GLY A 208 27.00 36.84 4.90
C GLY A 208 25.97 37.86 4.40
N ASP A 209 25.38 37.64 3.21
CA ASP A 209 24.31 38.50 2.68
C ASP A 209 23.02 38.32 3.50
N VAL A 210 22.67 39.35 4.27
CA VAL A 210 21.51 39.35 5.18
C VAL A 210 20.18 39.31 4.43
N GLN A 211 20.11 39.86 3.22
CA GLN A 211 18.90 39.90 2.42
C GLN A 211 18.64 38.55 1.76
N ALA A 212 19.70 37.91 1.24
CA ALA A 212 19.61 36.54 0.73
C ALA A 212 19.18 35.56 1.85
N ARG A 213 19.76 35.72 3.04
CA ARG A 213 19.37 34.96 4.24
C ARG A 213 17.89 35.16 4.59
N ALA A 214 17.40 36.39 4.60
CA ALA A 214 16.01 36.69 4.92
C ALA A 214 15.02 36.03 3.93
N VAL A 215 15.34 36.01 2.64
CA VAL A 215 14.52 35.31 1.62
C VAL A 215 14.47 33.81 1.89
N LEU A 216 15.62 33.20 2.20
CA LEU A 216 15.68 31.77 2.54
C LEU A 216 14.94 31.45 3.83
N GLU A 217 15.02 32.31 4.84
CA GLU A 217 14.29 32.14 6.10
C GLU A 217 12.77 32.24 5.91
N ALA A 218 12.30 33.19 5.09
CA ALA A 218 10.88 33.32 4.72
C ALA A 218 10.36 32.13 3.91
N TRP A 219 11.23 31.49 3.11
CA TRP A 219 10.89 30.31 2.31
C TRP A 219 10.95 29.00 3.11
N ALA A 220 12.00 28.78 3.91
CA ALA A 220 12.24 27.55 4.65
C ALA A 220 11.56 27.51 6.04
N GLY A 221 11.24 28.66 6.64
CA GLY A 221 10.58 28.74 7.95
C GLY A 221 9.20 28.07 7.98
N PRO A 222 8.28 28.39 7.05
CA PRO A 222 6.98 27.71 6.96
C PRO A 222 7.13 26.22 6.62
N LEU A 223 8.12 25.84 5.81
CA LEU A 223 8.44 24.43 5.56
C LEU A 223 8.81 23.70 6.86
N ARG A 224 9.69 24.29 7.68
CA ARG A 224 10.05 23.73 9.00
C ARG A 224 8.81 23.46 9.86
N GLN A 225 7.86 24.41 9.94
CA GLN A 225 6.63 24.22 10.72
C GLN A 225 5.78 23.03 10.23
N ALA A 226 5.71 22.85 8.91
CA ALA A 226 5.04 21.68 8.33
C ALA A 226 5.79 20.38 8.66
N LEU A 227 7.12 20.37 8.59
CA LEU A 227 7.94 19.21 8.96
C LEU A 227 7.78 18.84 10.44
N ASP A 228 7.80 19.82 11.35
CA ASP A 228 7.60 19.59 12.78
C ASP A 228 6.22 18.94 13.04
N SER A 229 5.18 19.38 12.33
CA SER A 229 3.84 18.78 12.39
C SER A 229 3.82 17.34 11.87
N LEU A 230 4.64 17.04 10.85
CA LEU A 230 4.75 15.69 10.29
C LEU A 230 5.51 14.75 11.22
N VAL A 231 6.55 15.23 11.90
CA VAL A 231 7.23 14.45 12.94
C VAL A 231 6.26 14.14 14.08
N ALA A 232 5.47 15.13 14.51
CA ALA A 232 4.44 14.94 15.54
C ALA A 232 3.40 13.88 15.16
N ALA A 233 3.05 13.80 13.87
CA ALA A 233 1.98 12.93 13.37
C ALA A 233 2.45 11.52 13.04
N PHE A 234 3.68 11.36 12.53
CA PHE A 234 4.15 10.10 11.93
C PHE A 234 5.40 9.53 12.56
N ASP A 235 6.13 10.29 13.39
CA ASP A 235 7.41 9.88 13.99
C ASP A 235 8.35 9.19 12.97
N PRO A 236 8.65 9.82 11.81
CA PRO A 236 9.40 9.16 10.76
C PRO A 236 10.88 9.03 11.13
N GLU A 237 11.52 7.97 10.62
CA GLU A 237 12.96 7.76 10.70
C GLU A 237 13.72 8.78 9.83
N LEU A 238 13.11 9.21 8.72
CA LEU A 238 13.71 10.15 7.77
C LEU A 238 12.64 11.00 7.06
N ILE A 239 12.94 12.29 6.90
CA ILE A 239 12.23 13.15 5.96
C ILE A 239 13.09 13.36 4.71
N VAL A 240 12.53 13.07 3.54
CA VAL A 240 13.19 13.28 2.24
C VAL A 240 12.55 14.45 1.51
N LEU A 241 13.37 15.40 1.08
CA LEU A 241 12.95 16.53 0.24
C LEU A 241 13.38 16.28 -1.20
N GLY A 242 12.40 15.98 -2.05
CA GLY A 242 12.60 15.76 -3.48
C GLY A 242 12.06 16.90 -4.35
N GLY A 243 11.93 16.63 -5.65
CA GLY A 243 11.58 17.63 -6.65
C GLY A 243 12.74 18.58 -6.98
N GLY A 244 12.52 19.46 -7.96
CA GLY A 244 13.57 20.32 -8.52
C GLY A 244 14.19 21.33 -7.55
N LEU A 245 13.64 21.50 -6.35
CA LEU A 245 14.17 22.38 -5.29
C LEU A 245 14.43 21.63 -3.97
N GLY A 246 14.30 20.30 -3.93
CA GLY A 246 14.38 19.52 -2.70
C GLY A 246 15.73 19.63 -2.00
N ARG A 247 16.83 19.62 -2.76
CA ARG A 247 18.19 19.73 -2.24
C ARG A 247 18.44 21.11 -1.61
N GLU A 248 18.08 22.17 -2.32
CA GLU A 248 18.22 23.55 -1.85
C GLU A 248 17.32 23.83 -0.65
N ALA A 249 16.12 23.24 -0.59
CA ALA A 249 15.25 23.32 0.58
C ALA A 249 15.88 22.63 1.80
N ALA A 250 16.48 21.44 1.63
CA ALA A 250 17.20 20.75 2.69
C ALA A 250 18.41 21.55 3.20
N GLU A 251 19.13 22.23 2.30
CA GLU A 251 20.21 23.16 2.67
C GLU A 251 19.67 24.40 3.41
N ALA A 252 18.61 25.03 2.91
CA ALA A 252 18.00 26.22 3.52
C ALA A 252 17.42 25.94 4.92
N LEU A 253 16.89 24.73 5.15
CA LEU A 253 16.39 24.31 6.46
C LEU A 253 17.46 24.25 7.56
N LYS A 254 18.75 24.17 7.20
CA LYS A 254 19.86 24.25 8.17
C LYS A 254 20.00 25.66 8.76
N LEU A 255 19.45 26.67 8.10
CA LEU A 255 19.39 28.05 8.61
C LEU A 255 18.30 28.22 9.67
N ILE A 256 17.30 27.33 9.67
CA ILE A 256 16.16 27.39 10.59
C ILE A 256 16.45 26.55 11.83
N PRO A 257 16.40 27.13 13.04
CA PRO A 257 16.55 26.37 14.28
C PRO A 257 15.58 25.19 14.35
N VAL A 258 16.07 24.04 14.79
CA VAL A 258 15.22 22.87 15.04
C VAL A 258 14.48 23.09 16.35
N SER A 259 13.15 22.88 16.37
CA SER A 259 12.38 22.82 17.60
C SER A 259 12.95 21.73 18.51
N THR A 260 13.53 22.12 19.66
CA THR A 260 14.16 21.16 20.59
C THR A 260 13.13 20.21 21.18
N GLY A 261 13.44 18.91 21.28
CA GLY A 261 12.61 17.92 21.98
C GLY A 261 11.99 16.86 21.06
N TRP A 262 10.67 16.71 21.14
CA TRP A 262 9.88 15.63 20.53
C TRP A 262 9.87 15.62 18.98
N TYR A 263 10.34 16.68 18.33
CA TYR A 263 10.20 16.88 16.87
C TYR A 263 11.50 16.67 16.08
N ARG A 264 12.49 15.97 16.67
CA ARG A 264 13.79 15.76 16.02
C ARG A 264 13.71 14.60 15.03
N CYS A 265 13.87 14.90 13.74
CA CYS A 265 13.99 13.93 12.66
C CYS A 265 15.09 14.40 11.68
N ASP A 266 15.81 13.46 11.09
CA ASP A 266 16.80 13.77 10.05
C ASP A 266 16.08 14.18 8.75
N VAL A 267 16.62 15.21 8.08
CA VAL A 267 16.10 15.73 6.82
C VAL A 267 17.19 15.63 5.76
N ALA A 268 16.90 14.90 4.68
CA ALA A 268 17.81 14.71 3.55
C ALA A 268 17.20 15.21 2.25
N GLY A 269 18.04 15.63 1.31
CA GLY A 269 17.61 15.81 -0.08
C GLY A 269 17.52 14.46 -0.79
N ALA A 270 16.58 14.31 -1.73
CA ALA A 270 16.46 13.16 -2.60
C ALA A 270 17.76 12.91 -3.39
N GLU A 271 18.12 11.63 -3.60
CA GLU A 271 19.34 11.24 -4.31
C GLU A 271 19.12 11.05 -5.82
N LEU A 272 17.94 10.58 -6.23
CA LEU A 272 17.64 10.23 -7.62
C LEU A 272 17.21 11.44 -8.46
N GLY A 273 16.90 12.57 -7.81
CA GLY A 273 16.48 13.80 -8.46
C GLY A 273 15.31 13.60 -9.42
N ASP A 274 15.48 14.02 -10.67
CA ASP A 274 14.47 13.94 -11.73
C ASP A 274 14.07 12.51 -12.12
N ASP A 275 14.87 11.51 -11.72
CA ASP A 275 14.61 10.11 -12.05
C ASP A 275 13.79 9.37 -10.99
N ALA A 276 13.58 9.95 -9.81
CA ALA A 276 12.88 9.31 -8.70
C ALA A 276 11.48 8.81 -9.12
N GLY A 277 10.72 9.66 -9.81
CA GLY A 277 9.35 9.36 -10.24
C GLY A 277 9.29 8.22 -11.26
N VAL A 278 10.15 8.22 -12.28
CA VAL A 278 10.17 7.15 -13.30
C VAL A 278 10.69 5.83 -12.73
N ILE A 279 11.73 5.85 -11.90
CA ILE A 279 12.25 4.64 -11.25
C ILE A 279 11.16 4.03 -10.37
N GLY A 280 10.58 4.83 -9.47
CA GLY A 280 9.56 4.32 -8.57
C GLY A 280 8.28 3.90 -9.26
N ALA A 281 7.85 4.56 -10.34
CA ALA A 281 6.71 4.10 -11.14
C ALA A 281 6.97 2.72 -11.76
N GLY A 282 8.15 2.49 -12.33
CA GLY A 282 8.52 1.19 -12.89
C GLY A 282 8.55 0.09 -11.82
N LEU A 283 9.18 0.38 -10.68
CA LEU A 283 9.25 -0.57 -9.57
C LEU A 283 7.89 -0.85 -8.93
N ALA A 284 7.02 0.15 -8.80
CA ALA A 284 5.66 -0.02 -8.31
C ALA A 284 4.83 -0.96 -9.21
N ALA A 285 4.99 -0.82 -10.53
CA ALA A 285 4.32 -1.69 -11.49
C ALA A 285 4.82 -3.14 -11.41
N LEU A 286 6.13 -3.33 -11.24
CA LEU A 286 6.73 -4.65 -11.03
C LEU A 286 6.33 -5.27 -9.68
N ASP A 287 6.19 -4.45 -8.64
CA ASP A 287 5.72 -4.90 -7.34
C ASP A 287 4.24 -5.31 -7.39
N ALA A 288 3.40 -4.58 -8.12
CA ALA A 288 2.00 -4.93 -8.34
C ALA A 288 1.80 -6.25 -9.13
N LEU A 289 2.83 -6.71 -9.86
CA LEU A 289 2.85 -8.04 -10.48
C LEU A 289 3.19 -9.16 -9.50
N ARG A 290 3.80 -8.84 -8.35
CA ARG A 290 4.08 -9.86 -7.34
C ARG A 290 2.73 -10.32 -6.80
N PRO A 291 2.40 -11.62 -6.91
CA PRO A 291 1.18 -12.12 -6.28
C PRO A 291 1.29 -11.81 -4.78
N GLY A 292 0.32 -11.06 -4.25
CA GLY A 292 0.18 -10.91 -2.81
C GLY A 292 -0.23 -12.23 -2.16
N LYS A 293 -0.24 -12.29 -0.83
CA LYS A 293 -0.54 -13.55 -0.15
C LYS A 293 -1.98 -13.96 -0.45
N ARG A 294 -2.18 -15.25 -0.69
CA ARG A 294 -3.50 -15.82 -0.94
C ARG A 294 -3.94 -16.60 0.29
N LEU A 295 -5.16 -16.37 0.76
CA LEU A 295 -5.76 -17.10 1.86
C LEU A 295 -6.88 -17.98 1.35
N VAL A 296 -6.75 -19.29 1.52
CA VAL A 296 -7.83 -20.26 1.33
C VAL A 296 -8.45 -20.57 2.69
N MET A 297 -9.59 -19.96 2.98
CA MET A 297 -10.38 -20.22 4.18
C MET A 297 -11.19 -21.50 3.99
N VAL A 298 -10.87 -22.55 4.72
CA VAL A 298 -11.73 -23.76 4.77
C VAL A 298 -12.64 -23.63 5.98
N ASN A 299 -13.80 -23.02 5.73
CA ASN A 299 -14.76 -22.61 6.75
C ASN A 299 -15.85 -23.67 6.95
N GLY A 300 -16.41 -23.73 8.15
CA GLY A 300 -17.51 -24.62 8.50
C GLY A 300 -17.60 -24.84 10.00
N VAL A 301 -18.80 -25.20 10.48
CA VAL A 301 -19.01 -25.51 11.90
C VAL A 301 -18.19 -26.75 12.32
N PRO A 302 -17.88 -26.93 13.61
CA PRO A 302 -17.22 -28.15 14.07
C PRO A 302 -17.94 -29.41 13.59
N ALA A 303 -17.17 -30.37 13.05
CA ALA A 303 -17.66 -31.63 12.45
C ALA A 303 -18.33 -31.54 11.05
N SER A 304 -18.30 -30.39 10.39
CA SER A 304 -18.77 -30.22 9.00
C SER A 304 -17.85 -30.79 7.92
N GLY A 305 -16.82 -31.55 8.26
CA GLY A 305 -15.88 -32.13 7.27
C GLY A 305 -14.75 -31.20 6.78
N LYS A 306 -14.75 -29.91 7.14
CA LYS A 306 -13.72 -28.92 6.76
C LYS A 306 -12.26 -29.40 6.90
N SER A 307 -11.91 -30.06 8.00
CA SER A 307 -10.54 -30.53 8.24
C SER A 307 -10.11 -31.62 7.26
N THR A 308 -11.05 -32.39 6.69
CA THR A 308 -10.77 -33.37 5.65
C THR A 308 -10.44 -32.66 4.34
N VAL A 309 -11.25 -31.66 3.97
CA VAL A 309 -11.04 -30.84 2.77
C VAL A 309 -9.70 -30.12 2.82
N ALA A 310 -9.42 -29.43 3.94
CA ALA A 310 -8.20 -28.66 4.12
C ALA A 310 -6.93 -29.52 4.02
N LYS A 311 -6.95 -30.71 4.63
CA LYS A 311 -5.80 -31.64 4.59
C LYS A 311 -5.57 -32.22 3.20
N ARG A 312 -6.63 -32.59 2.48
CA ARG A 312 -6.50 -33.08 1.10
C ARG A 312 -5.99 -31.99 0.18
N LEU A 313 -6.56 -30.79 0.29
CA LEU A 313 -6.13 -29.65 -0.50
C LEU A 313 -4.65 -29.33 -0.26
N SER A 314 -4.23 -29.26 1.00
CA SER A 314 -2.82 -29.05 1.36
C SER A 314 -1.89 -30.15 0.82
N ALA A 315 -2.32 -31.41 0.87
CA ALA A 315 -1.53 -32.53 0.35
C ALA A 315 -1.39 -32.48 -1.19
N GLU A 316 -2.42 -32.02 -1.90
CA GLU A 316 -2.43 -31.92 -3.37
C GLU A 316 -1.68 -30.68 -3.88
N THR A 317 -1.82 -29.53 -3.21
CA THR A 317 -1.22 -28.26 -3.66
C THR A 317 0.16 -27.98 -3.06
N GLY A 318 0.50 -28.65 -1.95
CA GLY A 318 1.70 -28.35 -1.17
C GLY A 318 1.61 -27.05 -0.35
N TRP A 319 0.46 -26.37 -0.34
CA TRP A 319 0.29 -25.13 0.42
C TRP A 319 0.26 -25.41 1.93
N PRO A 320 0.91 -24.58 2.76
CA PRO A 320 0.90 -24.71 4.21
C PRO A 320 -0.53 -24.65 4.78
N LEU A 321 -0.84 -25.60 5.67
CA LEU A 321 -2.11 -25.70 6.38
C LEU A 321 -1.97 -25.26 7.84
N PHE A 322 -2.67 -24.20 8.19
CA PHE A 322 -2.83 -23.75 9.57
C PHE A 322 -4.24 -24.08 10.08
N ALA A 323 -4.36 -25.15 10.86
CA ALA A 323 -5.62 -25.49 11.51
C ALA A 323 -5.68 -24.95 12.93
N LEU A 324 -6.82 -24.36 13.33
CA LEU A 324 -6.99 -23.81 14.67
C LEU A 324 -6.71 -24.84 15.77
N ASP A 325 -7.18 -26.08 15.58
CA ASP A 325 -6.92 -27.16 16.53
C ASP A 325 -5.43 -27.57 16.56
N THR A 326 -4.68 -27.44 15.45
CA THR A 326 -3.25 -27.76 15.40
C THR A 326 -2.44 -26.80 16.27
N VAL A 327 -2.77 -25.50 16.22
CA VAL A 327 -2.12 -24.49 17.07
C VAL A 327 -2.58 -24.63 18.52
N LYS A 328 -3.88 -24.90 18.74
CA LYS A 328 -4.47 -24.93 20.08
C LYS A 328 -4.07 -26.15 20.92
N ASN A 329 -3.98 -27.32 20.31
CA ASN A 329 -3.82 -28.60 21.03
C ASN A 329 -2.50 -28.72 21.83
N PRO A 330 -1.33 -28.27 21.34
CA PRO A 330 -0.09 -28.25 22.13
C PRO A 330 -0.25 -27.48 23.45
N PHE A 331 -0.91 -26.32 23.43
CA PHE A 331 -1.17 -25.55 24.65
C PHE A 331 -2.11 -26.28 25.61
N LEU A 332 -3.15 -26.96 25.11
CA LEU A 332 -4.05 -27.77 25.96
C LEU A 332 -3.31 -28.94 26.62
N ALA A 333 -2.33 -29.54 25.94
CA ALA A 333 -1.54 -30.63 26.50
C ALA A 333 -0.67 -30.16 27.68
N GLU A 334 -0.09 -28.96 27.59
CA GLU A 334 0.75 -28.38 28.65
C GLU A 334 -0.07 -27.79 29.81
N ILE A 335 -1.18 -27.11 29.51
CA ILE A 335 -2.00 -26.42 30.54
C ILE A 335 -2.90 -27.42 31.29
N GLY A 336 -3.29 -28.53 30.67
CA GLY A 336 -4.18 -29.53 31.27
C GLY A 336 -5.66 -29.12 31.19
N THR A 337 -6.42 -29.32 32.28
CA THR A 337 -7.87 -29.08 32.28
C THR A 337 -8.18 -27.59 32.27
N VAL A 338 -8.82 -27.13 31.20
CA VAL A 338 -9.28 -25.74 31.03
C VAL A 338 -10.80 -25.68 31.00
N ASP A 339 -11.37 -24.62 31.56
CA ASP A 339 -12.80 -24.37 31.49
C ASP A 339 -13.22 -23.78 30.12
N ARG A 340 -14.53 -23.66 29.90
CA ARG A 340 -15.09 -23.17 28.61
C ARG A 340 -14.68 -21.72 28.30
N PRO A 341 -14.70 -20.77 29.26
CA PRO A 341 -14.15 -19.43 29.05
C PRO A 341 -12.68 -19.41 28.61
N PHE A 342 -11.82 -20.17 29.28
CA PHE A 342 -10.40 -20.21 28.96
C PHE A 342 -10.14 -20.88 27.60
N ASN A 343 -10.86 -21.95 27.23
CA ASN A 343 -10.77 -22.53 25.88
C ASN A 343 -11.15 -21.51 24.79
N ARG A 344 -12.15 -20.65 25.04
CA ARG A 344 -12.49 -19.56 24.12
C ARG A 344 -11.35 -18.54 23.99
N VAL A 345 -10.71 -18.15 25.09
CA VAL A 345 -9.52 -17.28 25.06
C VAL A 345 -8.42 -17.91 24.23
N LEU A 346 -8.11 -19.19 24.48
CA LEU A 346 -7.08 -19.92 23.75
C LEU A 346 -7.42 -20.07 22.26
N GLY A 347 -8.69 -20.25 21.92
CA GLY A 347 -9.17 -20.23 20.54
C GLY A 347 -8.90 -18.89 19.85
N ARG A 348 -9.20 -17.76 20.51
CA ARG A 348 -8.90 -16.42 19.98
C ARG A 348 -7.41 -16.16 19.85
N ALA A 349 -6.60 -16.60 20.82
CA ALA A 349 -5.15 -16.46 20.79
C ALA A 349 -4.54 -17.30 19.65
N SER A 350 -4.98 -18.55 19.50
CA SER A 350 -4.54 -19.44 18.40
C SER A 350 -4.88 -18.85 17.04
N TYR A 351 -6.06 -18.23 16.93
CA TYR A 351 -6.50 -17.56 15.72
C TYR A 351 -5.59 -16.38 15.35
N LYS A 352 -5.28 -15.49 16.31
CA LYS A 352 -4.32 -14.40 16.09
C LYS A 352 -2.93 -14.89 15.73
N ALA A 353 -2.45 -15.96 16.39
CA ALA A 353 -1.14 -16.54 16.10
C ALA A 353 -1.03 -17.06 14.65
N ILE A 354 -2.11 -17.62 14.10
CA ILE A 354 -2.13 -18.06 12.69
C ILE A 354 -1.91 -16.86 11.75
N PHE A 355 -2.62 -15.75 11.95
CA PHE A 355 -2.50 -14.58 11.09
C PHE A 355 -1.14 -13.88 11.25
N ALA A 356 -0.58 -13.82 12.46
CA ALA A 356 0.79 -13.34 12.67
C ALA A 356 1.84 -14.18 11.91
N LEU A 357 1.68 -15.51 11.85
CA LEU A 357 2.55 -16.37 11.04
C LEU A 357 2.39 -16.10 9.53
N ILE A 358 1.17 -15.82 9.08
CA ILE A 358 0.92 -15.45 7.69
C ILE A 358 1.54 -14.09 7.39
N GLU A 359 1.45 -13.12 8.30
CA GLU A 359 2.06 -11.78 8.19
C GLU A 359 3.58 -11.86 7.95
N GLU A 360 4.30 -12.72 8.66
CA GLU A 360 5.75 -12.90 8.48
C GLU A 360 6.12 -13.72 7.24
N ALA A 361 5.18 -14.46 6.67
CA ALA A 361 5.45 -15.35 5.54
C ALA A 361 5.77 -14.57 4.24
N PRO A 362 6.40 -15.21 3.24
CA PRO A 362 6.71 -14.58 1.96
C PRO A 362 5.48 -13.99 1.27
N ALA A 363 5.67 -12.87 0.57
CA ALA A 363 4.59 -12.12 -0.06
C ALA A 363 3.79 -12.92 -1.11
N ASN A 364 4.39 -13.95 -1.73
CA ASN A 364 3.78 -14.79 -2.76
C ASN A 364 3.20 -16.12 -2.24
N GLY A 365 3.05 -16.28 -0.93
CA GLY A 365 2.53 -17.51 -0.34
C GLY A 365 1.02 -17.69 -0.51
N THR A 366 0.59 -18.93 -0.70
CA THR A 366 -0.81 -19.33 -0.52
C THR A 366 -0.94 -20.13 0.77
N PHE A 367 -1.88 -19.76 1.64
CA PHE A 367 -2.06 -20.35 2.96
C PHE A 367 -3.47 -20.91 3.10
N ILE A 368 -3.58 -22.14 3.62
CA ILE A 368 -4.87 -22.76 3.91
C ILE A 368 -5.13 -22.60 5.40
N VAL A 369 -6.27 -22.02 5.78
CA VAL A 369 -6.67 -21.91 7.19
C VAL A 369 -7.94 -22.72 7.44
N ASP A 370 -7.83 -23.74 8.30
CA ASP A 370 -8.94 -24.57 8.76
C ASP A 370 -9.48 -24.08 10.11
N ALA A 371 -10.59 -23.36 10.08
CA ALA A 371 -11.27 -22.85 11.27
C ALA A 371 -12.79 -22.76 11.04
N TRP A 372 -13.56 -22.79 12.13
CA TRP A 372 -14.90 -22.20 12.10
C TRP A 372 -14.69 -20.71 12.30
N PHE A 373 -14.95 -19.88 11.29
CA PHE A 373 -14.67 -18.44 11.37
C PHE A 373 -15.78 -17.67 12.12
N GLY A 374 -17.02 -18.20 12.16
CA GLY A 374 -18.17 -17.56 12.81
C GLY A 374 -18.19 -17.59 14.33
N PHE A 375 -17.08 -17.99 14.98
CA PHE A 375 -16.92 -17.86 16.43
C PHE A 375 -16.49 -16.46 16.88
N GLN A 376 -16.12 -15.59 15.94
CA GLN A 376 -15.75 -14.20 16.19
C GLN A 376 -16.45 -13.26 15.19
N PRO A 377 -16.53 -11.95 15.50
CA PRO A 377 -17.03 -10.94 14.58
C PRO A 377 -16.25 -10.90 13.25
N LYS A 378 -16.96 -10.62 12.14
CA LYS A 378 -16.40 -10.60 10.77
C LYS A 378 -15.39 -9.48 10.55
N ASP A 379 -15.66 -8.28 11.10
CA ASP A 379 -14.78 -7.12 11.05
C ASP A 379 -13.38 -7.41 11.62
N MET A 380 -13.30 -8.19 12.70
CA MET A 380 -12.01 -8.60 13.27
C MET A 380 -11.22 -9.54 12.35
N LEU A 381 -11.89 -10.41 11.59
CA LEU A 381 -11.24 -11.21 10.56
C LEU A 381 -10.75 -10.35 9.38
N GLU A 382 -11.53 -9.35 8.96
CA GLU A 382 -11.14 -8.42 7.89
C GLU A 382 -9.89 -7.60 8.29
N VAL A 383 -9.81 -7.15 9.54
CA VAL A 383 -8.61 -6.48 10.09
C VAL A 383 -7.39 -7.41 10.02
N LEU A 384 -7.51 -8.65 10.50
CA LEU A 384 -6.39 -9.60 10.48
C LEU A 384 -5.93 -9.96 9.07
N ILE A 385 -6.86 -10.12 8.11
CA ILE A 385 -6.53 -10.33 6.69
C ILE A 385 -5.72 -9.16 6.15
N ALA A 386 -6.18 -7.93 6.39
CA ALA A 386 -5.52 -6.72 5.90
C ALA A 386 -4.12 -6.54 6.52
N GLU A 387 -4.00 -6.71 7.83
CA GLU A 387 -2.71 -6.63 8.55
C GLU A 387 -1.72 -7.70 8.10
N SER A 388 -2.19 -8.88 7.69
CA SER A 388 -1.31 -9.98 7.26
C SER A 388 -0.77 -9.82 5.83
N GLY A 389 -1.18 -8.79 5.10
CA GLY A 389 -0.78 -8.59 3.70
C GLY A 389 -1.40 -9.60 2.72
N ILE A 390 -2.58 -10.13 3.06
CA ILE A 390 -3.35 -11.01 2.18
C ILE A 390 -4.05 -10.16 1.11
N ALA A 391 -3.74 -10.43 -0.15
CA ALA A 391 -4.31 -9.73 -1.30
C ALA A 391 -5.53 -10.45 -1.89
N GLU A 392 -5.63 -11.77 -1.69
CA GLU A 392 -6.72 -12.57 -2.22
C GLU A 392 -7.25 -13.54 -1.16
N VAL A 393 -8.57 -13.59 -1.02
CA VAL A 393 -9.25 -14.50 -0.10
C VAL A 393 -10.20 -15.38 -0.90
N ILE A 394 -10.12 -16.68 -0.70
CA ILE A 394 -11.04 -17.68 -1.25
C ILE A 394 -11.66 -18.42 -0.08
N GLU A 395 -12.97 -18.62 -0.08
CA GLU A 395 -13.67 -19.36 0.95
C GLU A 395 -14.22 -20.68 0.40
N ILE A 396 -13.86 -21.78 1.04
CA ILE A 396 -14.50 -23.08 0.86
C ILE A 396 -15.45 -23.29 2.03
N TRP A 397 -16.75 -23.20 1.77
CA TRP A 397 -17.81 -23.38 2.75
C TRP A 397 -18.19 -24.85 2.87
N CYS A 398 -17.74 -25.50 3.95
CA CYS A 398 -18.01 -26.91 4.22
C CYS A 398 -19.22 -27.05 5.15
N HIS A 399 -20.27 -27.71 4.67
CA HIS A 399 -21.48 -28.01 5.44
C HIS A 399 -21.91 -29.48 5.27
N ALA A 400 -22.93 -29.86 6.02
CA ALA A 400 -23.58 -31.17 6.00
C ALA A 400 -24.90 -31.04 6.78
N ASP A 401 -25.80 -32.01 6.63
CA ASP A 401 -27.00 -32.12 7.44
C ASP A 401 -26.71 -31.93 8.96
N PRO A 402 -27.49 -31.10 9.68
CA PRO A 402 -27.27 -30.82 11.09
C PRO A 402 -27.23 -32.07 11.99
N ASP A 403 -28.04 -33.09 11.73
CA ASP A 403 -28.01 -34.34 12.49
C ASP A 403 -26.76 -35.15 12.17
N ALA A 404 -26.31 -35.13 10.91
CA ALA A 404 -25.03 -35.71 10.52
C ALA A 404 -23.85 -35.02 11.23
N VAL A 405 -23.85 -33.69 11.33
CA VAL A 405 -22.84 -32.90 12.07
C VAL A 405 -22.81 -33.30 13.55
N ALA A 406 -23.97 -33.34 14.22
CA ALA A 406 -24.07 -33.74 15.62
C ALA A 406 -23.57 -35.17 15.85
N ALA A 407 -23.98 -36.12 14.98
CA ALA A 407 -23.54 -37.51 15.06
C ALA A 407 -22.01 -37.65 14.85
N ARG A 408 -21.44 -36.94 13.87
CA ARG A 408 -19.99 -36.87 13.64
C ARG A 408 -19.27 -36.30 14.87
N TYR A 409 -19.82 -35.26 15.50
CA TYR A 409 -19.24 -34.67 16.71
C TYR A 409 -19.24 -35.62 17.90
N ARG A 410 -20.37 -36.28 18.21
CA ARG A 410 -20.46 -37.27 19.31
C ARG A 410 -19.45 -38.40 19.17
N ARG A 411 -19.21 -38.87 17.93
CA ARG A 411 -18.17 -39.87 17.64
C ARG A 411 -16.76 -39.34 17.91
N ARG A 412 -16.48 -38.09 17.55
CA ARG A 412 -15.17 -37.44 17.72
C ARG A 412 -14.86 -37.07 19.18
N ALA A 413 -15.87 -36.66 19.95
CA ALA A 413 -15.72 -36.20 21.33
C ALA A 413 -15.00 -37.23 22.22
N LYS A 414 -15.22 -38.54 21.97
CA LYS A 414 -14.58 -39.64 22.70
C LYS A 414 -13.05 -39.73 22.54
N ARG A 415 -12.46 -39.00 21.58
CA ARG A 415 -11.04 -39.08 21.22
C ARG A 415 -10.31 -37.73 21.33
N ARG A 416 -10.96 -36.70 21.88
CA ARG A 416 -10.35 -35.36 22.03
C ARG A 416 -9.63 -35.21 23.37
N LEU A 417 -8.63 -34.34 23.39
CA LEU A 417 -7.91 -33.96 24.61
C LEU A 417 -8.87 -33.32 25.64
N PRO A 418 -8.59 -33.47 26.95
CA PRO A 418 -9.28 -32.74 28.00
C PRO A 418 -9.33 -31.23 27.71
N GLY A 419 -10.47 -30.60 28.01
CA GLY A 419 -10.68 -29.17 27.78
C GLY A 419 -11.51 -28.84 26.53
N HIS A 420 -11.61 -29.71 25.53
CA HIS A 420 -12.62 -29.56 24.46
C HIS A 420 -14.04 -29.86 25.00
N PRO A 421 -15.11 -29.24 24.45
CA PRO A 421 -16.48 -29.57 24.86
C PRO A 421 -16.79 -31.06 24.66
N GLY A 422 -17.54 -31.65 25.61
CA GLY A 422 -17.95 -33.04 25.55
C GLY A 422 -19.11 -33.28 24.58
N ALA A 423 -19.66 -34.50 24.61
CA ALA A 423 -20.72 -34.92 23.69
C ALA A 423 -22.02 -34.09 23.86
N GLU A 424 -22.22 -33.46 25.00
CA GLU A 424 -23.32 -32.54 25.31
C GLU A 424 -23.38 -31.31 24.39
N TYR A 425 -22.26 -30.92 23.77
CA TYR A 425 -22.22 -29.81 22.81
C TYR A 425 -22.83 -30.17 21.44
N ALA A 426 -23.13 -31.45 21.19
CA ALA A 426 -23.65 -31.89 19.89
C ALA A 426 -25.01 -31.28 19.53
N ASP A 427 -25.87 -31.03 20.52
CA ASP A 427 -27.20 -30.46 20.26
C ASP A 427 -27.12 -28.95 19.96
N GLU A 428 -26.26 -28.23 20.67
CA GLU A 428 -25.93 -26.82 20.36
C GLU A 428 -25.26 -26.70 18.97
N LEU A 429 -24.44 -27.69 18.60
CA LEU A 429 -23.83 -27.74 17.27
C LEU A 429 -24.82 -28.02 16.15
N ARG A 430 -25.84 -28.84 16.40
CA ARG A 430 -26.93 -29.07 15.44
C ARG A 430 -27.65 -27.76 15.13
N GLU A 431 -28.05 -27.02 16.17
CA GLU A 431 -28.68 -25.71 16.00
C GLU A 431 -27.76 -24.71 15.30
N LEU A 432 -26.47 -24.72 15.65
CA LEU A 432 -25.48 -23.89 14.97
C LEU A 432 -25.36 -24.25 13.48
N ALA A 433 -25.34 -25.53 13.13
CA ALA A 433 -25.24 -25.99 11.73
C ALA A 433 -26.43 -25.51 10.88
N THR A 434 -27.62 -25.41 11.46
CA THR A 434 -28.83 -24.92 10.76
C THR A 434 -28.73 -23.42 10.39
N ARG A 435 -28.05 -22.61 11.19
CA ARG A 435 -27.99 -21.15 11.03
C ARG A 435 -26.66 -20.61 10.55
N ALA A 436 -25.65 -21.46 10.45
CA ALA A 436 -24.30 -21.05 10.10
C ALA A 436 -24.21 -20.69 8.61
N GLU A 437 -23.52 -19.60 8.32
CA GLU A 437 -23.34 -19.08 6.96
C GLU A 437 -21.85 -18.84 6.67
N PRO A 438 -21.45 -18.83 5.38
CA PRO A 438 -20.12 -18.42 4.98
C PRO A 438 -19.86 -16.94 5.29
N MET A 439 -18.59 -16.58 5.41
CA MET A 439 -18.16 -15.21 5.69
C MET A 439 -18.36 -14.28 4.50
N ARG A 440 -18.26 -14.80 3.27
CA ARG A 440 -18.39 -14.04 2.01
C ARG A 440 -17.46 -12.83 2.00
N ILE A 441 -16.20 -13.03 2.42
CA ILE A 441 -15.14 -12.02 2.29
C ILE A 441 -14.55 -12.04 0.87
N GLY A 442 -14.47 -13.22 0.26
CA GLY A 442 -14.12 -13.40 -1.14
C GLY A 442 -15.05 -14.40 -1.84
N PRO A 443 -14.69 -14.92 -3.03
CA PRO A 443 -15.44 -15.95 -3.72
C PRO A 443 -15.66 -17.18 -2.84
N VAL A 444 -16.87 -17.74 -2.87
CA VAL A 444 -17.27 -18.88 -2.03
C VAL A 444 -17.54 -20.11 -2.88
N LEU A 445 -16.90 -21.23 -2.56
CA LEU A 445 -17.26 -22.55 -3.05
C LEU A 445 -18.04 -23.31 -1.98
N ASP A 446 -19.28 -23.65 -2.31
CA ASP A 446 -20.13 -24.49 -1.49
C ASP A 446 -19.75 -25.98 -1.63
N VAL A 447 -19.47 -26.62 -0.49
CA VAL A 447 -19.06 -28.03 -0.39
C VAL A 447 -19.90 -28.76 0.65
N ASP A 448 -20.89 -29.51 0.16
CA ASP A 448 -21.61 -30.49 0.96
C ASP A 448 -20.71 -31.72 1.20
N THR A 449 -20.41 -31.98 2.47
CA THR A 449 -19.52 -33.06 2.90
C THR A 449 -20.24 -34.35 3.25
N GLU A 450 -21.52 -34.49 2.94
CA GLU A 450 -22.25 -35.76 2.97
C GLU A 450 -21.94 -36.64 1.77
N TRP A 451 -21.55 -36.01 0.65
CA TRP A 451 -21.18 -36.67 -0.59
C TRP A 451 -19.66 -36.84 -0.72
N PRO A 452 -19.18 -37.75 -1.58
CA PRO A 452 -17.77 -37.85 -1.91
C PRO A 452 -17.21 -36.49 -2.38
N LEU A 453 -16.06 -36.11 -1.82
CA LEU A 453 -15.38 -34.85 -2.15
C LEU A 453 -14.84 -34.86 -3.58
N ASP A 454 -15.37 -33.97 -4.42
CA ASP A 454 -14.82 -33.66 -5.74
C ASP A 454 -13.63 -32.69 -5.60
N MET A 455 -12.44 -33.26 -5.41
CA MET A 455 -11.22 -32.47 -5.27
C MET A 455 -10.81 -31.77 -6.56
N ALA A 456 -11.23 -32.27 -7.74
CA ALA A 456 -10.94 -31.60 -9.01
C ALA A 456 -11.69 -30.26 -9.09
N ARG A 457 -12.97 -30.24 -8.68
CA ARG A 457 -13.76 -29.00 -8.57
C ARG A 457 -13.16 -28.03 -7.54
N VAL A 458 -12.76 -28.54 -6.37
CA VAL A 458 -12.12 -27.70 -5.34
C VAL A 458 -10.83 -27.08 -5.86
N HIS A 459 -9.96 -27.88 -6.50
CA HIS A 459 -8.70 -27.42 -7.07
C HIS A 459 -8.90 -26.38 -8.17
N ALA A 460 -9.82 -26.61 -9.11
CA ALA A 460 -10.13 -25.69 -10.18
C ALA A 460 -10.60 -24.32 -9.64
N PHE A 461 -11.45 -24.34 -8.61
CA PHE A 461 -11.94 -23.13 -7.97
C PHE A 461 -10.82 -22.34 -7.28
N VAL A 462 -10.00 -22.98 -6.44
CA VAL A 462 -8.92 -22.27 -5.71
C VAL A 462 -7.77 -21.83 -6.61
N SER A 463 -7.65 -22.42 -7.80
CA SER A 463 -6.64 -22.04 -8.80
C SER A 463 -7.11 -20.93 -9.75
N GLY A 464 -8.38 -20.49 -9.65
CA GLY A 464 -8.96 -19.49 -10.55
C GLY A 464 -9.23 -19.99 -11.98
N ALA A 465 -9.26 -21.32 -12.19
CA ALA A 465 -9.44 -21.95 -13.51
C ALA A 465 -10.92 -22.23 -13.86
N ALA A 466 -11.86 -21.78 -13.03
CA ALA A 466 -13.29 -21.88 -13.30
C ALA A 466 -13.76 -20.61 -14.02
N GLY A 467 -13.85 -20.69 -15.35
CA GLY A 467 -14.64 -19.77 -16.16
C GLY A 467 -16.14 -20.01 -16.01
#